data_AF-A0A957P0U9-F1
#
_entry.id   AF-A0A957P0U9-F1
#
_cell.length_a   1.000
_cell.length_b   1.000
_cell.length_c   1.000
_cell.angle_alpha   90.00
_cell.angle_beta   90.00
_cell.angle_gamma   90.00
#
_symmetry.space_group_name_H-M   'P 1'
#
loop_
_entity.id
_entity.type
_entity.pdbx_description
1 polymer ?
#
loop_
_entity_poly.entity_id
_entity_poly.type
_entity_poly.pdbx_seq_one_letter_code
_entity_poly.pdbx_strand_id
1 'polypeptide(L)'
;MANYTWPGVYVEEVPSAIKPIAGVGTSTAGFIGISADISGVWNPDDQAGMPALPTGNAYTQAAAGDPQPLNSWTEFTHKFGDVQSANEILAHAVYGF
;
A
#
# COMPACT_ATOMS: atom_id res chain seq x y z
N MET A 1 -8.53 21.74 8.82
CA MET A 1 -9.26 20.83 9.71
C MET A 1 -10.63 21.45 9.96
N ALA A 2 -11.71 20.76 9.57
CA ALA A 2 -13.07 21.31 9.62
C ALA A 2 -13.59 21.35 11.05
N ASN A 3 -14.10 22.51 11.49
CA ASN A 3 -14.78 22.66 12.77
C ASN A 3 -16.27 22.43 12.57
N TYR A 4 -16.76 21.32 13.10
CA TYR A 4 -18.17 20.91 13.01
C TYR A 4 -18.93 21.44 14.24
N THR A 5 -19.51 22.63 14.11
CA THR A 5 -20.14 23.37 15.22
C THR A 5 -21.62 23.04 15.46
N TRP A 6 -22.21 22.10 14.72
CA TRP A 6 -23.65 21.81 14.79
C TRP A 6 -23.95 20.31 14.66
N PRO A 7 -24.96 19.77 15.37
CA PRO A 7 -25.37 18.38 15.20
C PRO A 7 -26.05 18.20 13.83
N GLY A 8 -25.31 17.64 12.87
CA GLY A 8 -25.78 17.36 11.51
C GLY A 8 -24.87 16.35 10.80
N VAL A 9 -25.30 15.87 9.63
CA VAL A 9 -24.48 15.01 8.77
C VAL A 9 -23.59 15.90 7.91
N TYR A 10 -22.28 15.74 8.04
CA TYR A 10 -21.30 16.42 7.22
C TYR A 10 -20.78 15.48 6.15
N VAL A 11 -20.90 15.91 4.89
CA VAL A 11 -20.36 15.17 3.74
C VAL A 11 -19.08 15.89 3.33
N GLU A 12 -17.95 15.21 3.49
CA GLU A 12 -16.66 15.64 2.97
C GLU A 12 -16.29 14.72 1.82
N GLU A 13 -16.12 15.31 0.63
CA GLU A 13 -15.57 14.60 -0.51
C GLU A 13 -14.05 14.52 -0.36
N VAL A 14 -13.58 13.48 0.30
CA VAL A 14 -12.18 13.11 0.25
C VAL A 14 -11.96 12.35 -1.07
N PRO A 15 -11.05 12.78 -1.95
CA PRO A 15 -10.72 12.00 -3.14
C PRO A 15 -10.33 10.59 -2.69
N SER A 16 -10.94 9.57 -3.30
CA SER A 16 -10.71 8.17 -2.92
C SER A 16 -9.22 7.86 -3.03
N ALA A 17 -8.57 7.61 -1.88
CA ALA A 17 -7.21 7.07 -1.83
C ALA A 17 -7.17 5.59 -2.30
N ILE A 18 -8.34 4.95 -2.39
CA ILE A 18 -8.49 3.60 -2.91
C ILE A 18 -8.43 3.71 -4.43
N LYS A 19 -7.28 3.34 -5.00
CA LYS A 19 -7.07 3.10 -6.42
C LYS A 19 -7.16 1.59 -6.65
N PRO A 20 -8.31 1.06 -7.13
CA PRO A 20 -8.43 -0.35 -7.42
C PRO A 20 -7.56 -0.68 -8.62
N ILE A 21 -6.80 -1.77 -8.54
CA ILE A 21 -6.13 -2.33 -9.71
C ILE A 21 -7.23 -3.04 -10.50
N ALA A 22 -7.68 -2.46 -11.61
CA ALA A 22 -8.75 -3.02 -12.41
C ALA A 22 -8.23 -4.23 -13.19
N GLY A 23 -8.52 -5.44 -12.70
CA GLY A 23 -8.28 -6.68 -13.43
C GLY A 23 -9.23 -6.80 -14.62
N VAL A 24 -8.78 -6.47 -15.82
CA VAL A 24 -9.49 -6.84 -17.06
C VAL A 24 -9.02 -8.24 -17.44
N GLY A 25 -9.96 -9.20 -17.55
CA GLY A 25 -9.67 -10.63 -17.68
C GLY A 25 -8.83 -11.08 -18.88
N THR A 26 -8.43 -10.17 -19.76
CA THR A 26 -7.53 -10.43 -20.91
C THR A 26 -6.09 -9.98 -20.68
N SER A 27 -5.77 -9.31 -19.57
CA SER A 27 -4.42 -8.80 -19.27
C SER A 27 -4.12 -8.84 -17.77
N THR A 28 -3.57 -9.96 -17.29
CA THR A 28 -2.97 -10.05 -15.95
C THR A 28 -1.47 -9.79 -16.07
N ALA A 29 -1.00 -8.64 -15.58
CA ALA A 29 0.42 -8.30 -15.56
C ALA A 29 1.15 -9.01 -14.40
N GLY A 30 2.38 -9.46 -14.65
CA GLY A 30 3.29 -9.95 -13.62
C GLY A 30 4.46 -8.98 -13.47
N PHE A 31 4.74 -8.55 -12.23
CA PHE A 31 5.86 -7.66 -11.92
C PHE A 31 6.96 -8.44 -11.21
N ILE A 32 8.20 -8.21 -11.62
CA ILE A 32 9.39 -8.70 -10.94
C ILE A 32 10.25 -7.50 -10.60
N GLY A 33 10.62 -7.37 -9.34
CA GLY A 33 11.44 -6.27 -8.87
C GLY A 33 12.26 -6.66 -7.65
N ILE A 34 13.25 -5.83 -7.35
CA ILE A 34 14.01 -5.94 -6.12
C ILE A 34 13.25 -5.23 -5.00
N SER A 35 13.22 -5.86 -3.84
CA SER A 35 12.83 -5.23 -2.59
C SER A 35 13.86 -5.61 -1.55
N ALA A 36 14.40 -4.64 -0.83
CA ALA A 36 15.18 -4.94 0.36
C ALA A 36 14.26 -5.51 1.46
N ASP A 37 14.86 -6.16 2.45
CA ASP A 37 14.13 -6.65 3.62
C ASP A 37 13.59 -5.46 4.41
N ILE A 38 12.26 -5.38 4.51
CA ILE A 38 11.56 -4.31 5.22
C ILE A 38 10.91 -4.95 6.44
N SER A 39 11.50 -4.68 7.61
CA SER A 39 11.01 -5.18 8.89
C SER A 39 10.57 -4.02 9.79
N GLY A 40 9.44 -4.19 10.48
CA GLY A 40 8.98 -3.24 11.51
C GLY A 40 7.83 -2.35 11.06
N VAL A 41 7.18 -1.72 12.04
CA VAL A 41 6.07 -0.79 11.82
C VAL A 41 6.60 0.49 11.19
N TRP A 42 5.82 1.07 10.28
CA TRP A 42 6.11 2.34 9.63
C TRP A 42 6.65 3.40 10.61
N ASN A 43 7.85 3.89 10.33
CA ASN A 43 8.46 5.01 11.02
C ASN A 43 8.30 6.30 10.18
N PRO A 44 7.56 7.32 10.68
CA PRO A 44 7.41 8.59 9.97
C PRO A 44 8.71 9.41 9.87
N ASP A 45 9.73 9.16 10.69
CA ASP A 45 10.99 9.90 10.60
C ASP A 45 11.87 9.39 9.44
N ASP A 46 11.90 8.06 9.26
CA ASP A 46 12.70 7.41 8.21
C ASP A 46 11.93 7.18 6.90
N GLN A 47 10.61 7.46 6.89
CA GLN A 47 9.69 7.16 5.79
C GLN A 47 9.87 5.70 5.29
N ALA A 48 10.02 4.78 6.25
CA ALA A 48 10.33 3.39 5.99
C ALA A 48 9.57 2.45 6.92
N GLY A 49 9.29 1.24 6.44
CA GLY A 49 8.63 0.18 7.20
C GLY A 49 7.35 -0.34 6.55
N MET A 50 6.68 -1.25 7.25
CA MET A 50 5.40 -1.83 6.85
C MET A 50 4.24 -1.11 7.55
N PRO A 51 3.07 -0.98 6.89
CA PRO A 51 1.87 -0.48 7.54
C PRO A 51 1.53 -1.30 8.80
N ALA A 52 0.92 -0.66 9.79
CA ALA A 52 0.46 -1.35 11.00
C ALA A 52 -0.85 -2.09 10.72
N LEU A 53 -0.95 -3.33 11.20
CA LEU A 53 -2.22 -4.02 11.38
C LEU A 53 -3.08 -3.26 12.41
N PRO A 54 -4.40 -3.47 12.40
CA PRO A 54 -5.30 -2.97 13.46
C PRO A 54 -4.89 -3.40 14.89
N THR A 55 -4.07 -4.46 15.00
CA THR A 55 -3.52 -4.98 16.26
C THR A 55 -2.22 -4.27 16.70
N GLY A 56 -1.69 -3.35 15.90
CA GLY A 56 -0.48 -2.56 16.18
C GLY A 56 0.84 -3.20 15.72
N ASN A 57 0.83 -4.47 15.29
CA ASN A 57 1.99 -5.12 14.68
C ASN A 57 2.14 -4.72 13.20
N ALA A 58 3.35 -4.82 12.65
CA ALA A 58 3.57 -4.55 11.24
C ALA A 58 3.11 -5.74 10.37
N TYR A 59 2.70 -5.48 9.13
CA TYR A 59 2.54 -6.58 8.17
C TYR A 59 3.87 -7.27 7.88
N THR A 60 3.82 -8.56 7.61
CA THR A 60 4.98 -9.35 7.20
C THR A 60 5.21 -9.18 5.71
N GLN A 61 6.41 -8.76 5.33
CA GLN A 61 6.79 -8.71 3.92
C GLN A 61 6.69 -10.10 3.28
N ALA A 62 6.23 -10.16 2.04
CA ALA A 62 6.20 -11.39 1.27
C ALA A 62 7.62 -11.94 1.05
N ALA A 63 7.76 -13.27 1.13
CA ALA A 63 9.06 -13.92 0.92
C ALA A 63 9.55 -13.74 -0.52
N ALA A 64 10.85 -13.54 -0.69
CA ALA A 64 11.46 -13.45 -2.00
C ALA A 64 11.25 -14.75 -2.80
N GLY A 65 10.82 -14.62 -4.06
CA GLY A 65 10.56 -15.76 -4.96
C GLY A 65 9.19 -16.43 -4.78
N ASP A 66 8.38 -16.02 -3.80
CA ASP A 66 7.00 -16.50 -3.64
C ASP A 66 6.01 -15.57 -4.35
N PRO A 67 5.34 -16.01 -5.44
CA PRO A 67 4.46 -15.15 -6.21
C PRO A 67 3.22 -14.75 -5.40
N GLN A 68 3.01 -13.44 -5.26
CA GLN A 68 1.86 -12.89 -4.53
C GLN A 68 0.78 -12.38 -5.48
N PRO A 69 -0.49 -12.84 -5.35
CA PRO A 69 -1.59 -12.18 -6.03
C PRO A 69 -1.78 -10.77 -5.44
N LEU A 70 -2.09 -9.81 -6.30
CA LEU A 70 -2.35 -8.42 -5.92
C LEU A 70 -3.60 -7.92 -6.63
N ASN A 71 -4.63 -7.59 -5.86
CA ASN A 71 -5.93 -7.17 -6.40
C ASN A 71 -6.23 -5.69 -6.10
N SER A 72 -5.42 -5.05 -5.26
CA SER A 72 -5.55 -3.64 -4.92
C SER A 72 -4.23 -3.05 -4.46
N TRP A 73 -4.11 -1.72 -4.51
CA TRP A 73 -2.96 -1.02 -3.94
C TRP A 73 -2.80 -1.29 -2.44
N THR A 74 -3.89 -1.35 -1.69
CA THR A 74 -3.85 -1.68 -0.25
C THR A 74 -3.29 -3.08 0.00
N GLU A 75 -3.60 -4.06 -0.86
CA GLU A 75 -3.00 -5.39 -0.76
C GLU A 75 -1.49 -5.35 -1.06
N PHE A 76 -1.06 -4.51 -2.01
CA PHE A 76 0.36 -4.29 -2.28
C PHE A 76 1.08 -3.71 -1.06
N THR A 77 0.54 -2.66 -0.45
CA THR A 77 1.20 -2.01 0.71
C THR A 77 1.26 -2.93 1.92
N HIS A 78 0.31 -3.83 2.11
CA HIS A 78 0.37 -4.83 3.16
C HIS A 78 1.45 -5.91 2.92
N LYS A 79 1.77 -6.24 1.66
CA LYS A 79 2.74 -7.30 1.34
C LYS A 79 4.15 -6.80 1.08
N PHE A 80 4.28 -5.58 0.58
CA PHE A 80 5.55 -5.02 0.10
C PHE A 80 5.87 -3.65 0.71
N GLY A 81 4.97 -3.07 1.50
CA GLY A 81 5.10 -1.73 2.06
C GLY A 81 4.63 -0.65 1.06
N ASP A 82 4.48 0.58 1.55
CA ASP A 82 4.26 1.72 0.65
C ASP A 82 5.55 2.07 -0.12
N VAL A 83 5.48 3.04 -1.03
CA VAL A 83 6.62 3.54 -1.81
C VAL A 83 7.72 4.04 -0.87
N GLN A 84 8.87 3.36 -0.89
CA GLN A 84 10.04 3.70 -0.09
C GLN A 84 11.33 3.29 -0.81
N SER A 85 12.48 3.79 -0.37
CA SER A 85 13.77 3.52 -1.03
C SER A 85 14.09 2.02 -1.17
N ALA A 86 13.58 1.18 -0.26
CA ALA A 86 13.78 -0.27 -0.29
C ALA A 86 13.04 -0.99 -1.43
N ASN A 87 11.93 -0.45 -1.95
CA ASN A 87 11.07 -1.10 -2.95
C ASN A 87 10.69 -0.17 -4.12
N GLU A 88 11.30 1.02 -4.22
CA GLU A 88 10.88 2.14 -5.07
C GLU A 88 10.57 1.73 -6.51
N ILE A 89 11.47 0.99 -7.16
CA ILE A 89 11.32 0.58 -8.56
C ILE A 89 10.10 -0.33 -8.73
N LEU A 90 9.94 -1.31 -7.84
CA LEU A 90 8.81 -2.24 -7.87
C LEU A 90 7.50 -1.50 -7.56
N ALA A 91 7.50 -0.66 -6.53
CA ALA A 91 6.34 0.08 -6.09
C ALA A 91 5.83 1.05 -7.17
N HIS A 92 6.73 1.78 -7.83
CA HIS A 92 6.36 2.67 -8.95
C HIS A 92 5.88 1.90 -10.18
N ALA A 93 6.47 0.74 -10.48
CA ALA A 93 6.03 -0.09 -11.61
C ALA A 93 4.60 -0.62 -11.39
N VAL A 94 4.27 -1.06 -10.17
CA VAL A 94 2.92 -1.51 -9.81
C VAL A 94 1.94 -0.34 -9.70
N TYR A 95 2.37 0.81 -9.18
CA TYR A 95 1.51 1.98 -9.00
C TYR A 95 1.14 2.66 -10.34
N GLY A 96 2.04 2.60 -11.32
CA GLY A 96 1.82 3.16 -12.65
C GLY A 96 0.97 2.30 -13.58
N PHE A 97 0.65 1.06 -13.18
CA PHE A 97 -0.19 0.12 -13.92
C PHE A 97 -1.67 0.28 -13.55
#